data_AF-A0A2B8A268-F1
#
_entry.id   AF-A0A2B8A268-F1
#
_cell.length_a   1.000
_cell.length_b   1.000
_cell.length_c   1.000
_cell.angle_alpha   90.00
_cell.angle_beta   90.00
_cell.angle_gamma   90.00
#
_symmetry.space_group_name_H-M   'P 1'
#
loop_
_entity.id
_entity.type
_entity.pdbx_description
1 polymer ?
#
loop_
_entity_poly.entity_id
_entity_poly.type
_entity_poly.pdbx_seq_one_letter_code
_entity_poly.pdbx_strand_id
1 'polypeptide(L)'
;FGPSVHGDWYFFSAGSFFATLGILGICYGFSFYITNFATYNKVYGSIGALIALMIWIQLITTVLLIGYEINATLHCNRQKKQKKKIRTNAFR
;
A
#
# COMPACT_ATOMS: atom_id res chain seq x y z
N PHE A 1 -5.42 -35.92 9.38
CA PHE A 1 -4.96 -34.95 10.39
C PHE A 1 -4.43 -33.71 9.66
N GLY A 2 -5.19 -32.63 9.59
CA GLY A 2 -4.74 -31.34 9.02
C GLY A 2 -4.27 -30.41 10.13
N PRO A 3 -3.17 -29.65 9.95
CA PRO A 3 -2.61 -28.82 11.01
C PRO A 3 -3.60 -27.69 11.35
N SER A 4 -4.23 -27.79 12.52
CA SER A 4 -5.13 -26.79 13.09
C SER A 4 -4.33 -25.60 13.60
N VAL A 5 -4.00 -24.65 12.72
CA VAL A 5 -3.48 -23.35 13.10
C VAL A 5 -4.64 -22.46 13.54
N HIS A 6 -4.84 -22.34 14.86
CA HIS A 6 -5.72 -21.33 15.46
C HIS A 6 -4.98 -19.99 15.37
N GLY A 7 -5.06 -19.33 14.22
CA GLY A 7 -4.48 -18.03 14.01
C GLY A 7 -5.47 -16.96 14.42
N ASP A 8 -5.11 -16.12 15.38
CA ASP A 8 -5.79 -14.84 15.57
C ASP A 8 -5.46 -13.98 14.34
N TRP A 9 -6.36 -14.00 13.36
CA TRP A 9 -6.26 -13.27 12.11
C TRP A 9 -6.33 -11.78 12.43
N TYR A 10 -5.18 -11.15 12.60
CA TYR A 10 -5.12 -9.70 12.66
C TYR A 10 -5.38 -9.19 11.24
N PHE A 11 -6.66 -8.96 10.92
CA PHE A 11 -7.11 -8.43 9.61
C PHE A 11 -6.58 -7.03 9.34
N PHE A 12 -6.13 -6.32 10.37
CA PHE A 12 -5.61 -4.97 10.28
C PHE A 12 -4.08 -4.97 10.24
N SER A 13 -3.51 -4.98 9.04
CA SER A 13 -2.08 -4.68 8.85
C SER A 13 -1.90 -3.16 8.79
N ALA A 14 -0.95 -2.64 9.58
CA ALA A 14 -0.62 -1.21 9.60
C ALA A 14 -0.29 -0.66 8.20
N GLY A 15 0.28 -1.49 7.32
CA GLY A 15 0.55 -1.13 5.93
C GLY A 15 -0.71 -0.90 5.09
N SER A 16 -1.79 -1.65 5.34
CA SER A 16 -3.06 -1.48 4.63
C SER A 16 -3.72 -0.15 4.97
N PHE A 17 -3.71 0.25 6.25
CA PHE A 17 -4.28 1.52 6.68
C PHE A 17 -3.56 2.71 6.04
N PHE A 18 -2.23 2.66 6.00
CA PHE A 18 -1.41 3.70 5.36
C PHE A 18 -1.68 3.77 3.85
N ALA A 19 -1.77 2.62 3.18
CA ALA A 19 -2.08 2.57 1.76
C ALA A 19 -3.47 3.17 1.45
N THR A 20 -4.49 2.85 2.24
CA THR A 20 -5.84 3.41 2.09
C THR A 20 -5.84 4.92 2.28
N LEU A 21 -5.18 5.45 3.31
CA LEU A 21 -5.06 6.89 3.53
C LEU A 21 -4.35 7.60 2.37
N GLY A 22 -3.26 7.03 1.86
CA GLY A 22 -2.53 7.59 0.73
C GLY A 22 -3.37 7.60 -0.55
N ILE A 23 -4.13 6.53 -0.83
CA ILE A 23 -5.03 6.46 -1.99
C ILE A 23 -6.14 7.51 -1.86
N LEU A 24 -6.74 7.70 -0.69
CA LEU A 24 -7.75 8.74 -0.47
C LEU A 24 -7.19 10.14 -0.75
N GLY A 25 -5.97 10.42 -0.30
CA GLY A 25 -5.27 11.68 -0.59
C GLY A 25 -5.03 11.88 -2.09
N ILE A 26 -4.60 10.82 -2.79
CA ILE A 26 -4.41 10.85 -4.24
C ILE A 26 -5.74 11.08 -4.98
N CYS A 27 -6.83 10.44 -4.55
CA CYS A 27 -8.16 10.66 -5.12
C CYS A 27 -8.59 12.13 -5.00
N TYR A 28 -8.37 12.74 -3.84
CA TYR A 28 -8.68 14.16 -3.62
C TYR A 28 -7.81 15.07 -4.51
N GLY A 29 -6.49 14.80 -4.56
CA GLY A 29 -5.57 15.53 -5.42
C GLY A 29 -5.91 15.41 -6.91
N PHE A 30 -6.32 14.23 -7.37
CA PHE A 30 -6.75 13.99 -8.74
C PHE A 30 -8.05 14.73 -9.09
N SER A 31 -8.99 14.80 -8.15
CA SER A 31 -10.22 15.61 -8.31
C SER A 31 -9.87 17.08 -8.54
N PHE A 32 -8.99 17.66 -7.71
CA PHE A 32 -8.54 19.05 -7.87
C PHE A 32 -7.81 19.26 -9.21
N TYR A 33 -6.99 18.30 -9.60
CA TYR A 33 -6.27 18.34 -10.87
C TYR A 33 -7.22 18.42 -12.07
N ILE A 34 -8.23 17.54 -12.15
CA ILE A 34 -9.23 17.53 -13.23
C ILE A 34 -10.00 18.85 -13.31
N THR A 35 -10.39 19.42 -12.16
CA THR A 35 -11.14 20.69 -12.14
C THR A 35 -10.35 21.85 -12.75
N ASN A 36 -9.03 21.91 -12.50
CA ASN A 36 -8.17 22.95 -13.10
C ASN A 36 -7.78 22.62 -14.55
N PHE A 37 -7.78 21.34 -14.93
CA PHE A 37 -7.44 20.88 -16.27
C PHE A 37 -8.48 21.20 -17.34
N ALA A 38 -9.75 21.38 -16.96
CA ALA A 38 -10.80 21.78 -17.90
C ALA A 38 -10.46 23.07 -18.68
N THR A 39 -9.70 23.99 -18.07
CA THR A 39 -9.29 25.27 -18.68
C THR A 39 -8.01 25.12 -19.53
N TYR A 40 -7.06 24.25 -19.15
CA TYR A 40 -5.80 24.00 -19.87
C TYR A 40 -5.94 23.04 -21.07
N ASN A 41 -7.07 22.34 -21.17
CA ASN A 41 -7.41 21.39 -22.24
C ASN A 41 -7.35 22.04 -23.66
N LYS A 42 -7.52 23.36 -23.77
CA LYS A 42 -7.55 24.07 -25.07
C LYS A 42 -6.22 24.09 -25.83
N VAL A 43 -5.08 23.90 -25.18
CA VAL A 43 -3.75 24.04 -25.82
C VAL A 43 -2.99 22.72 -25.90
N TYR A 44 -3.17 21.80 -24.94
CA TYR A 44 -2.43 20.54 -24.84
C TYR A 44 -3.31 19.31 -24.59
N GLY A 45 -4.61 19.42 -24.87
CA GLY A 45 -5.68 18.58 -24.33
C GLY A 45 -5.37 17.11 -24.03
N SER A 46 -5.18 16.30 -25.08
CA SER A 46 -4.99 14.85 -24.94
C SER A 46 -3.63 14.45 -24.37
N ILE A 47 -2.56 15.20 -24.66
CA ILE A 47 -1.21 14.91 -24.12
C ILE A 47 -1.16 15.24 -22.63
N GLY A 48 -1.74 16.36 -22.22
CA GLY A 48 -1.83 16.76 -20.81
C GLY A 48 -2.63 15.75 -19.99
N ALA A 49 -3.76 15.27 -20.52
CA ALA A 49 -4.56 14.22 -19.88
C ALA A 49 -3.80 12.89 -19.74
N LEU A 50 -2.97 12.53 -20.72
CA LEU A 50 -2.18 11.30 -20.67
C LEU A 50 -1.06 11.40 -19.61
N ILE A 51 -0.34 12.52 -19.57
CA ILE A 51 0.70 12.77 -18.55
C ILE A 51 0.08 12.79 -17.14
N ALA A 52 -1.08 13.42 -16.98
CA ALA A 52 -1.84 13.40 -15.74
C ALA A 52 -2.13 11.98 -15.24
N LEU A 53 -2.63 11.14 -16.14
CA LEU A 53 -3.00 9.77 -15.86
C LEU A 53 -1.75 8.94 -15.51
N MET A 54 -0.63 9.16 -16.21
CA MET A 54 0.65 8.52 -15.88
C MET A 54 1.11 8.88 -14.47
N ILE A 55 1.08 10.18 -14.11
CA ILE A 55 1.44 10.65 -12.77
C ILE A 55 0.48 10.05 -11.73
N TRP A 56 -0.81 9.99 -12.04
CA TRP A 56 -1.82 9.44 -11.13
C TRP A 56 -1.56 7.96 -10.82
N ILE A 57 -1.35 7.14 -11.85
CA ILE A 57 -1.02 5.72 -11.68
C ILE A 57 0.32 5.54 -10.96
N GLN A 58 1.31 6.39 -11.28
CA GLN A 58 2.61 6.36 -10.61
C GLN A 58 2.46 6.60 -9.10
N LEU A 59 1.63 7.57 -8.69
CA LEU A 59 1.38 7.87 -7.29
C LEU A 59 0.67 6.72 -6.57
N ILE A 60 -0.39 6.15 -7.18
CA ILE A 60 -1.11 4.99 -6.61
C ILE A 60 -0.13 3.82 -6.40
N THR A 61 0.67 3.52 -7.41
CA THR A 61 1.62 2.39 -7.36
C THR A 61 2.69 2.61 -6.28
N THR A 62 3.22 3.83 -6.16
CA THR A 62 4.21 4.19 -5.14
C THR A 62 3.63 4.01 -3.73
N VAL A 63 2.42 4.51 -3.46
CA VAL A 63 1.75 4.32 -2.16
C VAL A 63 1.50 2.85 -1.86
N LEU A 64 1.10 2.07 -2.85
CA LEU A 64 0.82 0.65 -2.70
C LEU A 64 2.08 -0.16 -2.39
N LEU A 65 3.20 0.15 -3.05
CA LEU A 65 4.51 -0.44 -2.77
C LEU A 65 4.98 -0.14 -1.34
N ILE A 66 4.83 1.10 -0.88
CA ILE A 66 5.19 1.49 0.49
C ILE A 66 4.33 0.73 1.50
N GLY A 67 3.01 0.64 1.27
CA GLY A 67 2.11 -0.14 2.13
C GLY A 67 2.48 -1.63 2.17
N TYR A 68 2.88 -2.19 1.02
CA TYR A 68 3.37 -3.56 0.92
C TYR A 68 4.66 -3.78 1.68
N GLU A 69 5.63 -2.86 1.59
CA GLU A 69 6.92 -2.97 2.29
C GLU A 69 6.72 -2.95 3.82
N ILE A 70 5.86 -2.08 4.32
CA ILE A 70 5.47 -2.04 5.74
C ILE A 70 4.85 -3.39 6.15
N ASN A 71 3.96 -3.95 5.33
CA ASN A 71 3.35 -5.23 5.62
C ASN A 71 4.37 -6.39 5.61
N ALA A 72 5.30 -6.38 4.64
CA ALA A 72 6.35 -7.37 4.48
C ALA A 72 7.34 -7.36 5.67
N THR A 73 7.72 -6.17 6.15
CA THR A 73 8.61 -6.03 7.32
C THR A 73 7.97 -6.54 8.60
N LEU A 74 6.68 -6.27 8.83
CA LEU A 74 5.93 -6.86 9.95
C LEU A 74 5.89 -8.40 9.86
N HIS A 75 5.64 -8.93 8.67
CA HIS A 75 5.60 -10.37 8.45
C HIS A 75 6.95 -11.03 8.76
N CYS A 76 8.05 -10.45 8.27
CA CYS A 76 9.41 -10.93 8.54
C CYS A 76 9.75 -10.90 10.04
N ASN A 77 9.36 -9.82 10.74
CA ASN A 77 9.58 -9.69 12.19
C ASN A 77 8.81 -10.74 13.01
N ARG A 78 7.56 -11.04 12.61
CA ARG A 78 6.77 -12.13 13.23
C ARG A 78 7.44 -13.49 13.06
N GLN A 79 7.94 -13.79 11.86
CA GLN A 79 8.66 -15.05 11.60
C GLN A 79 9.96 -15.16 12.41
N LYS A 80 10.75 -14.08 12.53
CA LYS A 80 11.97 -14.06 13.35
C LYS A 80 11.69 -14.34 14.82
N LYS A 81 10.64 -13.71 15.39
CA LYS A 81 10.20 -13.98 16.77
C LYS A 81 9.82 -15.45 16.96
N GLN A 82 9.09 -16.04 16.01
CA GLN A 82 8.68 -17.44 16.08
C GLN A 82 9.89 -18.40 16.04
N LYS A 83 10.82 -18.20 15.10
CA LYS A 83 12.05 -19.02 15.01
C LYS A 83 12.91 -18.93 16.28
N LYS A 84 13.02 -17.73 16.87
CA LYS A 84 13.77 -17.54 18.12
C LYS A 84 13.11 -18.28 19.29
N LYS A 85 11.76 -18.20 19.40
CA LYS A 85 10.98 -18.90 20.43
C LYS A 85 11.16 -20.43 20.35
N ILE A 86 11.13 -21.00 19.14
CA ILE A 86 11.35 -22.44 18.92
C ILE A 86 12.77 -22.84 19.34
N ARG A 87 13.80 -22.09 18.93
CA ARG A 87 15.20 -22.38 19.31
C ARG A 87 15.43 -22.35 20.82
N THR A 88 14.88 -21.36 21.53
CA THR A 88 15.03 -21.27 22.99
C THR A 88 14.34 -22.43 23.70
N ASN A 89 13.18 -22.87 23.22
CA ASN A 89 12.48 -24.02 23.79
C ASN A 89 13.16 -25.36 23.50
N ALA A 90 13.93 -25.48 22.42
CA ALA A 90 14.67 -26.71 22.10
C ALA A 90 15.94 -26.90 22.95
N PHE A 91 16.40 -25.85 23.62
CA PHE A 91 17.58 -25.87 24.51
C PHE A 91 17.22 -26.01 25.99
N ARG A 92 15.93 -26.18 26.29
CA ARG A 92 15.37 -26.26 27.64
C ARG A 92 14.71 -27.61 27.83
#